data_AF-A0A158IZG2-F1
#
_entry.id   AF-A0A158IZG2-F1
#
_cell.length_a   1.000
_cell.length_b   1.000
_cell.length_c   1.000
_cell.angle_alpha   90.00
_cell.angle_beta   90.00
_cell.angle_gamma   90.00
#
_symmetry.space_group_name_H-M   'P 1'
#
loop_
_entity.id
_entity.type
_entity.pdbx_description
1 polymer ?
#
loop_
_entity_poly.entity_id
_entity_poly.type
_entity_poly.pdbx_seq_one_letter_code
_entity_poly.pdbx_strand_id
1 'polypeptide(L)' 'MSSTPRELVECAAELLKRALDEPQYRAVCSRAYYGAFHAANTFHNALSAPGSVGTARGVISS' A
#
# COMPACT_ATOMS: atom_id res chain seq x y z
N MET A 1 6.71 -13.60 -11.21
CA MET A 1 7.30 -12.28 -10.86
C MET A 1 6.24 -11.46 -10.18
N SER A 2 6.41 -11.11 -8.91
CA SER A 2 5.54 -10.18 -8.18
C SER A 2 6.26 -8.84 -8.05
N SER A 3 5.74 -7.78 -8.65
CA SER A 3 6.29 -6.43 -8.46
C SER A 3 5.86 -5.90 -7.09
N THR A 4 6.80 -5.37 -6.33
CA THR A 4 6.52 -4.70 -5.06
C THR A 4 5.68 -3.43 -5.28
N PRO A 5 4.97 -2.93 -4.24
CA PRO A 5 4.20 -1.68 -4.37
C PRO A 5 5.06 -0.49 -4.82
N ARG A 6 6.32 -0.45 -4.37
CA ARG A 6 7.31 0.55 -4.77
C ARG A 6 7.64 0.46 -6.26
N GLU A 7 7.92 -0.74 -6.76
CA GLU A 7 8.21 -0.96 -8.19
C GLU A 7 7.03 -0.58 -9.09
N LEU A 8 5.79 -0.78 -8.63
CA LEU A 8 4.61 -0.34 -9.37
C LEU A 8 4.54 1.20 -9.51
N VAL A 9 4.84 1.93 -8.43
CA VAL A 9 4.84 3.40 -8.44
C VAL A 9 6.02 3.95 -9.25
N GLU A 10 7.21 3.38 -9.10
CA GLU A 10 8.39 3.75 -9.91
C GLU A 10 8.15 3.48 -11.40
N CYS A 11 7.55 2.34 -11.74
CA CYS A 11 7.15 2.04 -13.11
C CYS A 11 6.11 3.03 -13.66
N ALA A 12 5.13 3.42 -12.84
CA ALA A 12 4.15 4.45 -13.23
C ALA A 12 4.83 5.81 -13.50
N ALA A 13 5.81 6.19 -12.68
CA ALA A 13 6.57 7.43 -12.87
C ALA A 13 7.41 7.41 -14.16
N GLU A 14 8.06 6.29 -14.49
CA GLU A 14 8.79 6.15 -15.74
C GLU A 14 7.88 6.15 -16.97
N LEU A 15 6.71 5.49 -16.88
CA LEU A 15 5.71 5.51 -17.96
C LEU A 15 5.17 6.92 -18.20
N LEU A 16 4.94 7.69 -17.14
CA LEU A 16 4.45 9.07 -17.25
C LEU A 16 5.38 9.97 -18.08
N LYS A 17 6.70 9.80 -17.94
CA LYS A 17 7.68 10.59 -18.71
C LYS A 17 7.56 10.41 -20.23
N ARG A 18 6.97 9.29 -20.67
CA ARG A 18 6.85 8.91 -22.08
C ARG A 18 5.39 8.89 -22.55
N ALA A 19 4.44 9.23 -21.68
CA ALA A 19 3.02 9.16 -21.97
C ALA A 19 2.60 10.22 -22.99
N LEU A 20 2.12 9.77 -24.15
CA LEU A 20 1.67 10.66 -25.24
C LEU A 20 0.18 10.53 -25.55
N ASP A 21 -0.46 9.45 -25.09
CA ASP A 21 -1.83 9.11 -25.44
C ASP A 21 -2.63 8.59 -24.24
N GLU A 22 -3.95 8.63 -24.41
CA GLU A 22 -4.92 8.26 -23.37
C GLU A 22 -4.75 6.82 -22.84
N PRO A 23 -4.48 5.80 -23.67
CA PRO A 23 -4.12 4.46 -23.20
C PRO A 23 -2.89 4.44 -22.28
N GLN A 24 -1.83 5.18 -22.61
CA GLN A 24 -0.64 5.26 -21.77
C GLN A 24 -0.93 5.94 -20.43
N TYR A 25 -1.73 7.01 -20.42
CA TYR A 25 -2.17 7.64 -19.18
C TYR A 25 -3.02 6.70 -18.32
N ARG A 26 -3.94 5.91 -18.90
CA ARG A 26 -4.68 4.89 -18.14
C ARG A 26 -3.72 3.86 -17.53
N ALA A 27 -2.71 3.44 -18.28
CA ALA A 27 -1.71 2.48 -17.81
C ALA A 27 -0.86 3.01 -16.65
N VAL A 28 -0.56 4.32 -16.63
CA VAL A 28 0.06 5.03 -15.50
C VAL A 28 -0.88 5.02 -14.29
N CYS A 29 -2.13 5.45 -14.49
CA CYS A 29 -3.13 5.52 -13.42
C CYS A 29 -3.34 4.17 -12.74
N SER A 30 -3.52 3.07 -13.51
CA SER A 30 -3.69 1.74 -12.93
C SER A 30 -2.50 1.33 -12.06
N ARG A 31 -1.27 1.54 -12.54
CA ARG A 31 -0.05 1.15 -11.81
C ARG A 31 0.13 1.96 -10.53
N ALA A 32 -0.07 3.28 -10.62
CA ALA A 32 0.00 4.16 -9.46
C ALA A 32 -1.06 3.80 -8.40
N TYR A 33 -2.30 3.55 -8.84
CA TYR A 33 -3.41 3.18 -7.96
C TYR A 33 -3.13 1.88 -7.21
N TYR A 34 -2.75 0.81 -7.92
CA TYR A 34 -2.44 -0.47 -7.28
C TYR A 34 -1.20 -0.40 -6.37
N GLY A 35 -0.15 0.31 -6.80
CA GLY A 35 1.03 0.53 -5.97
C GLY A 35 0.69 1.23 -4.65
N ALA A 36 -0.07 2.33 -4.71
CA ALA A 36 -0.51 3.04 -3.52
C ALA A 36 -1.44 2.20 -2.63
N PHE A 37 -2.40 1.48 -3.23
CA PHE A 37 -3.30 0.58 -2.51
C PHE A 37 -2.53 -0.48 -1.74
N HIS A 38 -1.58 -1.17 -2.40
CA HIS A 38 -0.83 -2.23 -1.74
C HIS A 38 0.11 -1.67 -0.66
N ALA A 39 0.71 -0.50 -0.85
CA ALA A 39 1.50 0.15 0.19
C ALA A 39 0.63 0.47 1.43
N ALA A 40 -0.56 1.04 1.21
CA ALA A 40 -1.52 1.33 2.27
C ALA A 40 -2.03 0.05 2.95
N ASN A 41 -2.31 -1.01 2.18
CA ASN A 41 -2.75 -2.30 2.70
C ASN A 41 -1.65 -2.98 3.52
N THR A 42 -0.38 -2.91 3.11
CA THR A 42 0.75 -3.41 3.90
C THR A 42 0.86 -2.66 5.23
N PHE A 43 0.73 -1.33 5.20
CA PHE A 43 0.72 -0.54 6.44
C PHE A 43 -0.47 -0.91 7.34
N HIS A 44 -1.67 -1.00 6.77
CA HIS A 44 -2.88 -1.38 7.49
C HIS A 44 -2.76 -2.76 8.15
N ASN A 45 -2.23 -3.75 7.45
CA ASN A 45 -2.01 -5.10 7.99
C ASN A 45 -0.88 -5.17 9.02
N ALA A 46 0.04 -4.18 9.04
CA ALA A 46 1.07 -4.07 10.06
C ALA A 46 0.54 -3.44 11.36
N LEU A 47 -0.64 -2.78 11.33
CA LEU A 47 -1.30 -2.33 12.55
C LEU A 47 -1.75 -3.54 13.35
N SER A 48 -1.53 -3.51 14.66
CA SER A 48 -2.10 -4.51 15.56
C SER A 48 -3.63 -4.49 15.42
N ALA A 49 -4.23 -5.67 15.29
CA ALA A 49 -5.68 -5.79 15.13
C ALA A 49 -6.41 -4.99 16.23
N PRO A 50 -7.50 -4.26 15.90
CA PRO A 50 -8.35 -3.65 16.91
C PRO A 50 -8.90 -4.75 17.81
N GLY A 51 -8.36 -4.89 19.02
CA GLY A 51 -8.62 -6.02 19.90
C GLY A 51 -7.38 -6.71 20.50
N SER A 52 -6.16 -6.36 20.07
CA SER A 52 -4.97 -6.61 20.91
C SER A 52 -4.94 -5.62 22.08
N VAL A 53 -5.91 -5.75 22.98
CA VAL A 53 -5.71 -5.43 24.37
C VAL A 53 -4.60 -6.37 24.84
N GLY A 54 -3.36 -5.89 24.81
CA GLY A 54 -2.29 -6.52 25.57
C GLY A 54 -2.84 -6.74 26.96
N THR A 55 -2.86 -8.00 27.40
CA THR A 55 -3.47 -8.48 28.63
C THR A 55 -3.21 -7.48 29.75
N ALA A 56 -4.17 -6.58 30.00
CA ALA A 56 -4.10 -5.70 31.14
C ALA A 56 -4.24 -6.65 32.33
N ARG A 57 -3.12 -7.00 32.95
CA ARG A 57 -3.10 -7.68 34.24
C ARG A 57 -3.84 -6.74 35.20
N GLY A 58 -5.14 -6.93 35.31
CA GLY A 58 -5.90 -6.48 36.46
C GLY A 58 -5.33 -7.20 37.67
N VAL A 59 -4.25 -6.66 38.21
CA VAL A 59 -3.82 -6.96 39.57
C VAL A 59 -4.87 -6.27 40.45
N ILE A 60 -5.91 -7.02 40.76
CA ILE A 60 -6.80 -6.68 41.87
C ILE A 60 -5.95 -6.95 43.12
N SER A 61 -5.28 -5.91 43.60
CA SER A 61 -4.70 -5.89 44.93
C SER A 61 -5.65 -5.08 45.80
N SER A 62 -6.42 -5.78 46.64
CA SER A 62 -6.91 -5.39 47.97
C SER A 62 -7.83 -6.50 48.48
#